data_AF-A0A5Q4VDJ0-F1
#
_entry.id   AF-A0A5Q4VDJ0-F1
#
_cell.length_a   1.000
_cell.length_b   1.000
_cell.length_c   1.000
_cell.angle_alpha   90.00
_cell.angle_beta   90.00
_cell.angle_gamma   90.00
#
_symmetry.space_group_name_H-M   'P 1'
#
loop_
_entity.id
_entity.type
_entity.pdbx_description
1 polymer ?
#
loop_
_entity_poly.entity_id
_entity_poly.type
_entity_poly.pdbx_seq_one_letter_code
_entity_poly.pdbx_strand_id
1 'polypeptide(L)'
;MYIMLFLGVGFAVAFAPFIAAWMLAPKRKNTGSHETNYECGIEPYGKAWDFRFGVHYYLYALIFLAFDVDILFLFPVATAFHEAEPLRAIVEFIIFVGILSLAIVYAWVKGVFNWQRRNNS
;
A
#
# COMPACT_ATOMS: atom_id res chain seq x y z
N MET A 1 -5.24 -4.98 29.30
CA MET A 1 -3.94 -4.56 29.87
C MET A 1 -2.76 -4.89 28.96
N TYR A 2 -2.52 -6.15 28.58
CA TYR A 2 -1.38 -6.53 27.73
C TYR A 2 -1.37 -5.87 26.34
N ILE A 3 -2.52 -5.70 25.71
CA ILE A 3 -2.63 -5.02 24.40
C ILE A 3 -2.21 -3.55 24.49
N MET A 4 -2.66 -2.84 25.54
CA MET A 4 -2.27 -1.45 25.77
C MET A 4 -0.77 -1.32 26.05
N LEU A 5 -0.21 -2.26 26.80
CA LEU A 5 1.22 -2.31 27.09
C LEU A 5 2.03 -2.56 25.80
N PHE A 6 1.61 -3.51 24.97
CA PHE A 6 2.26 -3.81 23.70
C PHE A 6 2.26 -2.60 22.75
N LEU A 7 1.10 -1.93 22.60
CA LEU A 7 1.01 -0.71 21.79
C LEU A 7 1.88 0.41 22.35
N GLY A 8 1.86 0.62 23.66
CA GLY A 8 2.68 1.65 24.32
C GLY A 8 4.17 1.43 24.11
N VAL A 9 4.64 0.19 24.30
CA VAL A 9 6.05 -0.18 24.04
C VAL A 9 6.39 -0.05 22.55
N GLY A 10 5.51 -0.48 21.64
CA GLY A 10 5.70 -0.36 20.21
C GLY A 10 5.88 1.09 19.76
N PHE A 11 5.02 2.00 20.23
CA PHE A 11 5.18 3.43 19.97
C PHE A 11 6.47 3.99 20.57
N ALA A 12 6.79 3.64 21.82
CA ALA A 12 8.01 4.10 22.47
C ALA A 12 9.26 3.69 21.67
N VAL A 13 9.33 2.44 21.22
CA VAL A 13 10.44 1.94 20.40
C VAL A 13 10.49 2.61 19.03
N ALA A 14 9.34 2.85 18.39
CA ALA A 14 9.26 3.53 17.10
C ALA A 14 9.75 4.99 17.18
N PHE A 15 9.40 5.72 18.26
CA PHE A 15 9.74 7.13 18.42
C PHE A 15 11.09 7.38 19.11
N ALA A 16 11.59 6.45 19.92
CA ALA A 16 12.89 6.55 20.59
C ALA A 16 14.05 6.99 19.66
N PRO A 17 14.26 6.39 18.46
CA PRO A 17 15.35 6.81 17.59
C PRO A 17 15.16 8.23 17.04
N PHE A 18 13.93 8.67 16.78
CA PHE A 18 13.66 10.05 16.33
C PHE A 18 13.98 11.07 17.45
N ILE A 19 13.59 10.78 18.68
CA ILE A 19 13.87 11.63 19.85
C ILE A 19 15.38 11.65 20.12
N ALA A 20 16.04 10.49 20.09
CA ALA A 20 17.48 10.37 20.26
C ALA A 20 18.23 11.14 19.17
N ALA A 21 17.82 11.00 17.90
CA ALA A 21 18.39 11.77 16.79
C ALA A 21 18.18 13.27 16.99
N TRP A 22 16.99 13.72 17.40
CA TRP A 22 16.73 15.13 17.64
C TRP A 22 17.55 15.73 18.80
N MET A 23 17.87 14.93 19.83
CA MET A 23 18.69 15.36 20.97
C MET A 23 20.19 15.28 20.70
N LEU A 24 20.66 14.22 20.05
CA LEU A 24 22.09 13.93 19.87
C LEU A 24 22.65 14.50 18.56
N ALA A 25 21.82 14.73 17.53
CA ALA A 25 22.31 15.22 16.25
C ALA A 25 22.81 16.67 16.38
N PRO A 26 23.96 17.00 15.76
CA PRO A 26 24.48 18.36 15.74
C PRO A 26 23.50 19.27 14.98
N LYS A 27 22.99 20.30 15.67
CA LYS A 27 22.08 21.30 15.12
C LYS A 27 22.85 22.33 14.30
N ARG A 28 23.39 21.92 13.14
CA ARG A 28 24.03 22.84 12.20
C ARG A 28 22.96 23.45 11.30
N LYS A 29 22.92 24.77 11.19
CA LYS A 29 22.12 25.46 10.17
C LYS A 29 22.76 25.14 8.82
N ASN A 30 22.11 24.33 8.01
CA ASN A 30 22.48 24.13 6.62
C ASN A 30 22.22 25.45 5.89
N THR A 31 23.27 26.08 5.38
CA THR A 31 23.16 27.33 4.59
C THR A 31 23.70 27.05 3.19
N GLY A 32 22.97 27.48 2.15
CA GLY A 32 23.40 27.32 0.75
C GLY A 32 23.05 25.94 0.17
N SER A 33 24.04 25.23 -0.39
CA SER A 33 23.84 23.95 -1.10
C SER A 33 23.33 22.80 -0.24
N HIS A 34 23.38 22.93 1.09
CA HIS A 34 22.82 21.92 1.99
C HIS A 34 21.29 22.06 2.20
N GLU A 35 20.65 23.10 1.67
CA GLU A 35 19.18 23.25 1.66
C GLU A 35 18.55 22.86 0.31
N THR A 36 19.36 22.65 -0.72
CA THR A 36 18.86 22.24 -2.03
C THR A 36 18.57 20.74 -2.05
N ASN A 37 17.38 20.35 -2.54
CA ASN A 37 16.94 18.95 -2.60
C ASN A 37 17.81 18.05 -3.50
N TYR A 38 18.61 18.64 -4.40
CA TYR A 38 19.45 17.91 -5.34
C TYR A 38 20.75 18.66 -5.65
N GLU A 39 21.86 17.91 -5.79
CA GLU A 39 23.21 18.47 -5.91
C GLU A 39 23.48 19.16 -7.26
N CYS A 40 22.71 18.83 -8.32
CA CYS A 40 22.95 19.38 -9.66
C CYS A 40 22.25 20.73 -9.94
N GLY A 41 21.64 21.38 -8.96
CA GLY A 41 21.15 22.76 -9.10
C GLY A 41 20.08 22.99 -10.17
N ILE A 42 19.43 21.93 -10.67
CA ILE A 42 18.28 22.07 -11.56
C ILE A 42 17.10 22.50 -10.70
N GLU A 43 16.67 23.74 -10.91
CA GLU A 43 15.44 24.23 -10.30
C GLU A 43 14.27 23.35 -10.77
N PRO A 44 13.40 22.89 -9.84
CA PRO A 44 12.26 22.07 -10.22
C PRO A 44 11.39 22.82 -11.23
N TYR A 45 11.24 22.23 -12.41
CA TYR A 45 10.47 22.83 -13.50
C TYR A 45 8.97 22.58 -13.28
N GLY A 46 8.18 23.65 -13.18
CA GLY A 46 6.72 23.57 -13.03
C GLY A 46 6.24 23.33 -11.60
N LYS A 47 4.93 23.42 -11.36
CA LYS A 47 4.34 23.10 -10.05
C LYS A 47 4.16 21.59 -9.94
N ALA A 48 4.20 21.05 -8.72
CA ALA A 48 3.94 19.63 -8.47
C ALA A 48 2.60 19.13 -9.05
N TRP A 49 1.64 20.04 -9.20
CA TRP A 49 0.30 19.78 -9.76
C TRP A 49 0.26 19.69 -11.29
N ASP A 50 1.26 20.24 -11.99
CA ASP A 50 1.33 20.22 -13.45
C ASP A 50 1.78 18.86 -13.98
N PHE A 51 2.37 18.03 -13.12
CA PHE A 51 2.77 16.67 -13.44
C PHE A 51 1.60 15.71 -13.32
N ARG A 52 1.03 15.35 -14.46
CA ARG A 52 0.02 14.29 -14.56
C ARG A 52 0.72 12.94 -14.64
N PHE A 53 0.68 12.19 -13.55
CA PHE A 53 1.09 10.79 -13.55
C PHE A 53 0.14 9.96 -14.44
N GLY A 54 0.65 8.85 -14.97
CA GLY A 54 -0.15 7.97 -15.83
C GLY A 54 -1.39 7.44 -15.11
N VAL A 55 -2.52 7.34 -15.82
CA VAL A 55 -3.80 6.84 -15.25
C VAL A 55 -3.68 5.44 -14.64
N HIS A 56 -2.71 4.65 -15.10
CA HIS A 56 -2.43 3.30 -14.60
C HIS A 56 -2.29 3.26 -13.08
N TYR A 57 -1.58 4.22 -12.45
CA TYR A 57 -1.42 4.26 -10.99
C TYR A 57 -2.76 4.34 -10.25
N TYR A 58 -3.69 5.13 -10.77
CA TYR A 58 -5.04 5.23 -10.23
C TYR A 58 -5.84 3.93 -10.42
N LEU A 59 -5.72 3.30 -11.59
CA LEU A 59 -6.38 2.02 -11.86
C LEU A 59 -5.88 0.90 -10.94
N TYR A 60 -4.57 0.85 -10.66
CA TYR A 60 -4.02 -0.09 -9.67
C TYR A 60 -4.59 0.16 -8.28
N ALA A 61 -4.65 1.42 -7.82
CA ALA A 61 -5.20 1.76 -6.51
C ALA A 61 -6.69 1.39 -6.40
N LEU A 62 -7.48 1.64 -7.45
CA LEU A 62 -8.90 1.31 -7.47
C LEU A 62 -9.15 -0.20 -7.47
N ILE A 63 -8.38 -0.96 -8.25
CA ILE A 63 -8.46 -2.44 -8.26
C ILE A 63 -8.03 -3.00 -6.91
N PHE A 64 -6.94 -2.49 -6.33
CA PHE A 64 -6.49 -2.90 -5.01
C PHE A 64 -7.56 -2.65 -3.94
N LEU A 65 -8.17 -1.45 -3.93
CA LEU A 65 -9.25 -1.11 -3.00
C LEU A 65 -10.47 -2.03 -3.16
N ALA A 66 -10.88 -2.31 -4.39
CA ALA A 66 -11.98 -3.23 -4.66
C ALA A 66 -11.67 -4.65 -4.15
N PHE A 67 -10.47 -5.16 -4.45
CA PHE A 67 -10.02 -6.47 -4.01
C PHE A 67 -9.84 -6.58 -2.48
N ASP A 68 -9.41 -5.51 -1.82
CA ASP A 68 -9.27 -5.48 -0.37
C ASP A 68 -10.63 -5.64 0.33
N VAL A 69 -11.67 -4.99 -0.20
CA VAL A 69 -13.05 -5.18 0.28
C VAL A 69 -13.53 -6.61 0.04
N ASP A 70 -13.19 -7.20 -1.11
CA ASP A 70 -13.53 -8.57 -1.45
C ASP A 70 -12.91 -9.60 -0.47
N ILE A 71 -11.67 -9.36 -0.02
CA ILE A 71 -11.01 -10.17 1.01
C ILE A 71 -11.73 -10.10 2.36
N LEU A 72 -12.34 -8.97 2.72
CA LEU A 72 -13.07 -8.86 3.99
C LEU A 72 -14.21 -9.87 4.10
N PHE A 73 -14.79 -10.28 2.98
CA PHE A 73 -15.81 -11.33 2.97
C PHE A 73 -15.27 -12.72 3.32
N LEU A 74 -13.95 -12.93 3.36
CA LEU A 74 -13.35 -14.15 3.91
C LEU A 74 -13.52 -14.24 5.43
N PHE A 75 -13.69 -13.13 6.17
CA PHE A 75 -13.84 -13.18 7.62
C PHE A 75 -15.10 -13.93 8.08
N PRO A 76 -16.31 -13.62 7.57
CA PRO A 76 -17.51 -14.39 7.90
C PRO A 76 -17.38 -15.88 7.58
N VAL A 77 -16.80 -16.20 6.41
CA VAL A 77 -16.55 -17.58 5.99
C VAL A 77 -15.58 -18.25 6.97
N ALA A 78 -14.48 -17.58 7.34
CA ALA A 78 -13.51 -18.04 8.33
C ALA A 78 -14.17 -18.36 9.70
N THR A 79 -15.12 -17.54 10.14
CA THR A 79 -15.85 -17.78 11.40
C THR A 79 -16.84 -18.94 11.32
N ALA A 80 -17.43 -19.20 10.15
CA ALA A 80 -18.42 -20.25 9.96
C ALA A 80 -17.81 -21.67 9.89
N PHE A 81 -16.49 -21.82 9.66
CA PHE A 81 -15.84 -23.13 9.58
C PHE A 81 -15.92 -23.96 10.85
N HIS A 82 -16.06 -23.33 12.02
CA HIS A 82 -16.12 -24.08 13.28
C HIS A 82 -17.36 -24.99 13.39
N GLU A 83 -18.43 -24.68 12.66
CA GLU A 83 -19.70 -25.40 12.74
C GLU A 83 -19.96 -26.30 11.51
N ALA A 84 -19.06 -26.31 10.53
CA ALA A 84 -19.26 -26.99 9.25
C ALA A 84 -18.48 -28.30 9.14
N GLU A 85 -19.06 -29.28 8.42
CA GLU A 85 -18.35 -30.50 8.01
C GLU A 85 -17.08 -30.15 7.21
N PRO A 86 -15.88 -30.68 7.57
CA PRO A 86 -14.61 -30.25 7.00
C PRO A 86 -14.55 -30.31 5.47
N LEU A 87 -15.10 -31.37 4.88
CA LEU A 87 -15.11 -31.56 3.43
C LEU A 87 -15.96 -30.49 2.73
N ARG A 88 -17.15 -30.21 3.27
CA ARG A 88 -18.06 -29.21 2.72
C ARG A 88 -17.48 -27.80 2.84
N ALA A 89 -16.88 -27.50 3.98
CA ALA A 89 -16.29 -26.20 4.23
C ALA A 89 -15.11 -25.90 3.28
N ILE A 90 -14.27 -26.89 2.99
CA ILE A 90 -13.18 -26.76 2.00
C ILE A 90 -13.75 -26.48 0.59
N VAL A 91 -14.80 -27.17 0.19
CA VAL A 91 -15.43 -26.97 -1.13
C VAL A 91 -16.02 -25.56 -1.25
N GLU A 92 -16.79 -25.13 -0.24
CA GLU A 92 -17.37 -23.78 -0.20
C GLU A 92 -16.29 -22.69 -0.20
N PHE A 93 -15.19 -22.90 0.52
CA PHE A 93 -14.02 -22.00 0.51
C PHE A 93 -13.37 -21.86 -0.86
N ILE A 94 -13.13 -22.99 -1.53
CA ILE A 94 -12.50 -23.00 -2.86
C ILE A 94 -13.40 -22.30 -3.88
N ILE A 95 -14.70 -22.56 -3.86
CA ILE A 95 -15.66 -21.88 -4.73
C ILE A 95 -15.66 -20.38 -4.45
N PHE A 96 -15.69 -19.98 -3.18
CA PHE A 96 -15.72 -18.59 -2.78
C PHE A 96 -14.46 -17.83 -3.23
N VAL A 97 -13.26 -18.35 -2.92
CA VAL A 97 -11.99 -17.78 -3.37
C VAL A 97 -11.90 -17.79 -4.91
N GLY A 98 -12.42 -18.84 -5.55
CA GLY A 98 -12.51 -18.93 -7.00
C GLY A 98 -13.29 -17.76 -7.60
N ILE A 99 -14.46 -17.44 -7.04
CA ILE A 99 -15.29 -16.30 -7.46
C ILE A 99 -14.56 -14.97 -7.25
N LEU A 100 -13.91 -14.75 -6.09
CA LEU A 100 -13.15 -13.52 -5.85
C LEU A 100 -11.98 -13.38 -6.83
N SER A 101 -11.29 -14.47 -7.13
CA SER A 101 -10.16 -14.46 -8.07
C SER A 101 -10.56 -14.12 -9.51
N LEU A 102 -11.81 -14.39 -9.91
CA LEU A 102 -12.32 -14.03 -11.25
C LEU A 102 -12.28 -12.53 -11.49
N ALA A 103 -12.48 -11.69 -10.47
CA ALA A 103 -12.39 -10.23 -10.61
C ALA A 103 -10.98 -9.79 -11.04
N ILE A 104 -9.94 -10.40 -10.45
CA ILE A 104 -8.53 -10.14 -10.80
C ILE A 104 -8.22 -10.67 -12.20
N VAL A 105 -8.65 -11.91 -12.49
CA VAL A 105 -8.43 -12.53 -13.80
C VAL A 105 -9.07 -11.69 -14.90
N TYR A 106 -10.28 -11.17 -14.68
CA TYR A 106 -10.94 -10.27 -15.63
C TYR A 106 -10.12 -8.98 -15.87
N ALA A 107 -9.63 -8.33 -14.80
CA ALA A 107 -8.80 -7.13 -14.91
C ALA A 107 -7.48 -7.39 -15.67
N TRP A 108 -6.88 -8.57 -15.46
CA TRP A 108 -5.69 -9.00 -16.18
C TRP A 108 -5.98 -9.17 -17.68
N VAL A 109 -7.02 -9.95 -18.03
CA VAL A 109 -7.37 -10.22 -19.43
C VAL A 109 -7.72 -8.93 -20.17
N LYS A 110 -8.34 -7.95 -19.49
CA LYS A 110 -8.62 -6.62 -20.03
C LYS A 110 -7.38 -5.76 -20.25
N GLY A 111 -6.21 -6.22 -19.79
CA GLY A 111 -4.95 -5.53 -20.01
C GLY A 111 -4.80 -4.25 -19.19
N VAL A 112 -5.49 -4.13 -18.05
CA VAL A 112 -5.40 -2.94 -17.17
C VAL A 112 -3.98 -2.74 -16.64
N PHE A 113 -3.20 -3.82 -16.61
CA PHE A 113 -1.81 -3.83 -16.18
C PHE A 113 -0.80 -3.55 -17.30
N ASN A 114 -1.25 -3.37 -18.54
CA ASN A 114 -0.35 -3.11 -19.66
C ASN A 114 0.06 -1.64 -19.68
N TRP A 115 1.37 -1.41 -19.55
CA TRP A 115 1.94 -0.08 -19.67
C TRP A 115 2.03 0.34 -21.13
N GLN A 116 1.24 1.32 -21.55
CA GLN A 116 1.41 1.97 -22.84
C GLN A 116 2.68 2.82 -22.80
N ARG A 117 3.75 2.33 -23.43
CA ARG A 117 4.98 3.12 -23.62
C ARG A 117 4.66 4.25 -24.60
N ARG A 118 4.73 5.50 -24.14
CA ARG A 118 4.57 6.67 -25.01
C ARG A 118 5.71 6.71 -26.04
N ASN A 119 5.48 6.11 -27.20
CA ASN A 119 6.36 6.16 -28.36
C ASN A 119 6.02 7.40 -29.19
N ASN A 120 6.71 8.49 -28.89
CA ASN A 120 6.75 9.66 -29.75
C ASN A 120 7.87 9.43 -30.78
N SER A 121 7.50 9.08 -32.01
CA SER A 121 8.31 9.39 -33.20
C SER A 121 7.95 10.79 -33.68
#